data_AF-A0A921B1Q3-F1
#
_entry.id   AF-A0A921B1Q3-F1
#
_cell.length_a   1.000
_cell.length_b   1.000
_cell.length_c   1.000
_cell.angle_alpha   90.00
_cell.angle_beta   90.00
_cell.angle_gamma   90.00
#
_symmetry.space_group_name_H-M   'P 1'
#
loop_
_entity.id
_entity.type
_entity.pdbx_description
1 polymer ?
#
loop_
_entity_poly.entity_id
_entity_poly.type
_entity_poly.pdbx_seq_one_letter_code
_entity_poly.pdbx_strand_id
1 'polypeptide(L)'
;MKRLYLTSASALLLLTGCEQLQSLLDQQISVPDTSQLIQTVSAESTEGETTIDFITQDAWQAAIFQPGEERIPEWLSVSPESGDEGGTYSMHIALLPNENNSDRTALITITCGKDEVQARITQKATDDSGNGTGDEDEDEDSLIFADGTPQALTLPAAGGEIDLAFSASGPWQAEITDGVEWIVLSQAAGEAGEHSLTVTVAENAAPVQRAAEITFTCGTSAVTFLITQQATETITFPDGTPQTLTLPAAGGEIDLAFSASGPWQAEITDGVEWIVLSQAAGEAGEHSLTVTVAENAAPVQRAAEITFTCGISAVTFSITQQAAEI
;
A
#
# COMPACT_ATOMS: atom_id res chain seq x y z
N MET A 1 11.92 10.13 -60.48
CA MET A 1 11.01 9.79 -59.38
C MET A 1 11.34 8.38 -58.89
N LYS A 2 12.04 8.26 -57.76
CA LYS A 2 12.24 7.00 -57.03
C LYS A 2 12.05 7.35 -55.56
N ARG A 3 11.00 6.80 -54.94
CA ARG A 3 10.66 6.99 -53.52
C ARG A 3 11.59 6.09 -52.70
N LEU A 4 12.32 6.69 -51.76
CA LEU A 4 13.12 5.97 -50.77
C LEU A 4 12.23 5.74 -49.55
N TYR A 5 12.01 4.47 -49.18
CA TYR A 5 11.28 4.08 -47.98
C TYR A 5 12.21 4.18 -46.76
N LEU A 6 11.74 4.88 -45.74
CA LEU A 6 12.38 4.99 -44.42
C LEU A 6 11.88 3.80 -43.57
N THR A 7 12.74 2.82 -43.29
CA THR A 7 12.43 1.73 -42.37
C THR A 7 12.68 2.19 -40.94
N SER A 8 11.61 2.29 -40.16
CA SER A 8 11.62 2.55 -38.72
C SER A 8 12.23 1.37 -37.98
N ALA A 9 13.27 1.61 -37.17
CA ALA A 9 13.82 0.64 -36.24
C ALA A 9 13.11 0.82 -34.90
N SER A 10 12.23 -0.12 -34.54
CA SER A 10 11.65 -0.20 -33.20
C SER A 10 12.68 -0.78 -32.24
N ALA A 11 13.09 0.02 -31.25
CA ALA A 11 13.87 -0.44 -30.12
C ALA A 11 12.94 -1.13 -29.12
N LEU A 12 13.22 -2.40 -28.84
CA LEU A 12 12.55 -3.20 -27.83
C LEU A 12 13.22 -2.89 -26.47
N LEU A 13 12.59 -2.02 -25.66
CA LEU A 13 12.98 -1.78 -24.26
C LEU A 13 12.19 -2.71 -23.35
N LEU A 14 12.89 -3.46 -22.51
CA LEU A 14 12.32 -4.36 -21.50
C LEU A 14 11.67 -3.54 -20.38
N LEU A 15 10.34 -3.49 -20.36
CA LEU A 15 9.52 -2.90 -19.31
C LEU A 15 9.19 -3.97 -18.25
N THR A 16 9.97 -4.10 -17.18
CA THR A 16 9.56 -4.87 -15.99
C THR A 16 9.27 -3.97 -14.78
N GLY A 17 9.70 -2.70 -14.82
CA GLY A 17 9.29 -1.67 -13.85
C GLY A 17 8.03 -0.89 -14.25
N CYS A 18 7.57 -1.06 -15.50
CA CYS A 18 6.33 -0.43 -15.94
C CYS A 18 5.12 -1.24 -15.48
N GLU A 19 5.21 -2.56 -15.28
CA GLU A 19 4.03 -3.37 -14.96
C GLU A 19 3.34 -2.98 -13.64
N GLN A 20 4.04 -2.44 -12.64
CA GLN A 20 3.43 -1.97 -11.38
C GLN A 20 2.86 -0.54 -11.46
N LEU A 21 3.54 0.38 -12.15
CA LEU A 21 2.99 1.72 -12.45
C LEU A 21 1.85 1.64 -13.48
N GLN A 22 1.96 0.73 -14.43
CA GLN A 22 0.95 0.40 -15.42
C GLN A 22 -0.19 -0.39 -14.80
N SER A 23 0.04 -1.19 -13.75
CA SER A 23 -1.02 -1.79 -12.92
C SER A 23 -1.84 -0.76 -12.16
N LEU A 24 -1.23 0.33 -11.68
CA LEU A 24 -1.94 1.45 -11.05
C LEU A 24 -2.66 2.35 -12.08
N LEU A 25 -2.15 2.43 -13.32
CA LEU A 25 -2.83 3.11 -14.43
C LEU A 25 -3.89 2.25 -15.15
N ASP A 26 -3.78 0.92 -15.10
CA ASP A 26 -4.70 -0.07 -15.68
C ASP A 26 -5.88 -0.41 -14.75
N GLN A 27 -5.89 0.12 -13.52
CA GLN A 27 -6.93 -0.19 -12.54
C GLN A 27 -8.24 0.49 -12.94
N GLN A 28 -9.17 -0.31 -13.45
CA GLN A 28 -10.46 0.09 -13.97
C GLN A 28 -11.51 0.33 -12.89
N ILE A 29 -11.24 -0.10 -11.65
CA ILE A 29 -12.10 0.14 -10.48
C ILE A 29 -11.28 0.53 -9.25
N SER A 30 -11.69 1.58 -8.55
CA SER A 30 -11.05 2.05 -7.32
C SER A 30 -12.09 2.43 -6.28
N VAL A 31 -11.83 2.07 -5.03
CA VAL A 31 -12.68 2.39 -3.87
C VAL A 31 -11.85 3.28 -2.95
N PRO A 32 -12.07 4.61 -2.95
CA PRO A 32 -11.26 5.54 -2.18
C PRO A 32 -11.31 5.25 -0.68
N ASP A 33 -12.47 4.81 -0.18
CA ASP A 33 -12.67 4.40 1.20
C ASP A 33 -12.91 2.89 1.28
N THR A 34 -11.82 2.13 1.36
CA THR A 34 -11.88 0.67 1.44
C THR A 34 -12.58 0.15 2.69
N SER A 35 -12.83 0.98 3.71
CA SER A 35 -13.62 0.58 4.89
C SER A 35 -15.07 0.28 4.52
N GLN A 36 -15.59 0.88 3.44
CA GLN A 36 -16.93 0.61 2.91
C GLN A 36 -17.07 -0.81 2.31
N LEU A 37 -15.96 -1.53 2.08
CA LEU A 37 -16.00 -2.89 1.54
C LEU A 37 -16.29 -3.94 2.62
N ILE A 38 -16.31 -3.58 3.89
CA ILE A 38 -16.67 -4.50 4.97
C ILE A 38 -17.69 -3.78 5.85
N GLN A 39 -18.95 -4.18 5.76
CA GLN A 39 -20.05 -3.52 6.48
C GLN A 39 -20.75 -4.51 7.40
N THR A 40 -20.94 -4.10 8.65
CA THR A 40 -21.72 -4.84 9.65
C THR A 40 -22.88 -3.97 10.09
N VAL A 41 -24.10 -4.50 10.02
CA VAL A 41 -25.33 -3.76 10.35
C VAL A 41 -26.24 -4.56 11.28
N SER A 42 -27.08 -3.84 12.02
CA SER A 42 -28.05 -4.44 12.95
C SER A 42 -29.14 -5.23 12.21
N ALA A 43 -29.80 -6.13 12.92
CA ALA A 43 -30.88 -6.96 12.37
C ALA A 43 -32.03 -6.14 11.80
N GLU A 44 -32.30 -4.98 12.39
CA GLU A 44 -33.40 -4.07 12.02
C GLU A 44 -33.02 -3.04 10.94
N SER A 45 -31.75 -2.96 10.53
CA SER A 45 -31.32 -2.00 9.50
C SER A 45 -32.05 -2.25 8.18
N THR A 46 -32.63 -1.17 7.65
CA THR A 46 -33.35 -1.14 6.36
C THR A 46 -32.80 -0.03 5.46
N GLU A 47 -33.16 -0.07 4.18
CA GLU A 47 -32.81 0.87 3.10
C GLU A 47 -32.11 2.20 3.50
N GLY A 48 -30.90 2.44 2.96
CA GLY A 48 -30.27 3.78 2.93
C GLY A 48 -29.18 4.05 3.97
N GLU A 49 -28.84 3.10 4.85
CA GLU A 49 -27.76 3.26 5.84
C GLU A 49 -26.38 2.86 5.34
N THR A 50 -26.31 2.13 4.23
CA THR A 50 -25.08 1.51 3.71
C THR A 50 -24.84 1.91 2.26
N THR A 51 -23.67 2.48 2.00
CA THR A 51 -23.25 2.91 0.66
C THR A 51 -21.85 2.40 0.36
N ILE A 52 -21.57 2.21 -0.92
CA ILE A 52 -20.22 1.97 -1.44
C ILE A 52 -19.95 3.03 -2.52
N ASP A 53 -18.96 3.87 -2.28
CA ASP A 53 -18.48 4.88 -3.20
C ASP A 53 -17.26 4.36 -3.94
N PHE A 54 -17.33 4.35 -5.27
CA PHE A 54 -16.27 3.83 -6.12
C PHE A 54 -16.17 4.60 -7.44
N ILE A 55 -15.03 4.44 -8.10
CA ILE A 55 -14.71 5.09 -9.36
C ILE A 55 -14.43 3.99 -10.38
N THR A 56 -15.08 4.03 -11.53
CA THR A 56 -14.84 3.11 -12.65
C THR A 56 -14.30 3.84 -13.87
N GLN A 57 -13.48 3.16 -14.68
CA GLN A 57 -12.97 3.72 -15.94
C GLN A 57 -13.87 3.41 -17.16
N ASP A 58 -14.73 2.40 -17.06
CA ASP A 58 -15.67 1.98 -18.10
C ASP A 58 -16.99 1.50 -17.45
N ALA A 59 -17.89 0.95 -18.26
CA ALA A 59 -19.11 0.29 -17.82
C ALA A 59 -18.83 -0.78 -16.77
N TRP A 60 -19.71 -0.87 -15.78
CA TRP A 60 -19.58 -1.77 -14.64
C TRP A 60 -20.89 -2.46 -14.31
N GLN A 61 -20.78 -3.61 -13.64
CA GLN A 61 -21.92 -4.39 -13.18
C GLN A 61 -21.66 -4.89 -11.76
N ALA A 62 -22.68 -4.85 -10.92
CA ALA A 62 -22.70 -5.51 -9.62
C ALA A 62 -23.41 -6.86 -9.69
N ALA A 63 -22.89 -7.82 -8.93
CA ALA A 63 -23.49 -9.12 -8.70
C ALA A 63 -23.49 -9.42 -7.19
N ILE A 64 -24.56 -10.04 -6.70
CA ILE A 64 -24.70 -10.42 -5.30
C ILE A 64 -24.56 -11.93 -5.19
N PHE A 65 -23.78 -12.39 -4.21
CA PHE A 65 -23.53 -13.80 -3.93
C PHE A 65 -23.60 -14.07 -2.44
N GLN A 66 -24.37 -15.09 -2.02
CA GLN A 66 -24.39 -15.54 -0.63
C GLN A 66 -23.58 -16.84 -0.50
N PRO A 67 -22.50 -16.88 0.30
CA PRO A 67 -21.72 -18.10 0.51
C PRO A 67 -22.61 -19.26 1.00
N GLY A 68 -22.57 -20.39 0.29
CA GLY A 68 -23.34 -21.58 0.62
C GLY A 68 -24.72 -21.68 -0.03
N GLU A 69 -25.17 -20.65 -0.75
CA GLU A 69 -26.43 -20.67 -1.52
C GLU A 69 -26.18 -20.43 -3.02
N GLU A 70 -26.92 -21.15 -3.88
CA GLU A 70 -26.85 -20.99 -5.34
C GLU A 70 -27.71 -19.83 -5.86
N ARG A 71 -28.58 -19.25 -5.00
CA ARG A 71 -29.52 -18.21 -5.38
C ARG A 71 -29.12 -16.87 -4.77
N ILE A 72 -29.41 -15.79 -5.49
CA ILE A 72 -29.25 -14.43 -4.99
C ILE A 72 -30.16 -14.25 -3.77
N PRO A 73 -29.65 -13.73 -2.64
CA PRO A 73 -30.46 -13.46 -1.46
C PRO A 73 -31.56 -12.44 -1.74
N GLU A 74 -32.78 -12.72 -1.26
CA GLU A 74 -33.90 -11.76 -1.37
C GLU A 74 -33.79 -10.62 -0.34
N TRP A 75 -32.92 -10.77 0.66
CA TRP A 75 -32.76 -9.80 1.75
C TRP A 75 -31.80 -8.65 1.44
N LEU A 76 -31.02 -8.74 0.36
CA LEU A 76 -30.05 -7.72 -0.04
C LEU A 76 -30.28 -7.34 -1.49
N SER A 77 -30.39 -6.04 -1.77
CA SER A 77 -30.36 -5.49 -3.12
C SER A 77 -29.44 -4.26 -3.19
N VAL A 78 -29.01 -3.92 -4.40
CA VAL A 78 -28.13 -2.77 -4.65
C VAL A 78 -28.72 -1.87 -5.72
N SER A 79 -28.47 -0.57 -5.63
CA SER A 79 -28.92 0.39 -6.65
C SER A 79 -27.95 1.58 -6.76
N PRO A 80 -27.46 1.92 -7.97
CA PRO A 80 -27.67 1.20 -9.23
C PRO A 80 -26.99 -0.19 -9.22
N GLU A 81 -27.49 -1.13 -10.05
CA GLU A 81 -26.88 -2.47 -10.22
C GLU A 81 -25.80 -2.47 -11.30
N SER A 82 -25.77 -1.45 -12.17
CA SER A 82 -24.81 -1.29 -13.26
C SER A 82 -24.65 0.17 -13.67
N GLY A 83 -23.59 0.46 -14.41
CA GLY A 83 -23.37 1.73 -15.09
C GLY A 83 -22.82 1.49 -16.49
N ASP A 84 -23.26 2.29 -17.47
CA ASP A 84 -22.90 2.11 -18.89
C ASP A 84 -21.64 2.89 -19.32
N GLU A 85 -21.03 3.66 -18.41
CA GLU A 85 -19.85 4.48 -18.67
C GLU A 85 -18.91 4.54 -17.45
N GLY A 86 -17.69 5.04 -17.64
CA GLY A 86 -16.77 5.31 -16.53
C GLY A 86 -17.16 6.58 -15.77
N GLY A 87 -16.99 6.57 -14.45
CA GLY A 87 -17.33 7.71 -13.61
C GLY A 87 -17.25 7.41 -12.12
N THR A 88 -17.70 8.36 -11.31
CA THR A 88 -17.86 8.19 -9.86
C THR A 88 -19.29 7.74 -9.57
N TYR A 89 -19.41 6.66 -8.81
CA TYR A 89 -20.68 6.04 -8.45
C TYR A 89 -20.80 5.94 -6.94
N SER A 90 -22.03 6.07 -6.46
CA SER A 90 -22.42 5.74 -5.09
C SER A 90 -23.52 4.68 -5.19
N MET A 91 -23.21 3.47 -4.74
CA MET A 91 -24.14 2.35 -4.73
C MET A 91 -24.80 2.26 -3.37
N HIS A 92 -26.12 2.38 -3.37
CA HIS A 92 -26.95 2.18 -2.19
C HIS A 92 -27.23 0.69 -1.99
N ILE A 93 -27.08 0.23 -0.76
CA ILE A 93 -27.43 -1.12 -0.36
C ILE A 93 -28.75 -1.05 0.40
N ALA A 94 -29.70 -1.86 -0.02
CA ALA A 94 -31.01 -2.02 0.59
C ALA A 94 -31.11 -3.39 1.24
N LEU A 95 -31.55 -3.39 2.49
CA LEU A 95 -31.63 -4.59 3.32
C LEU A 95 -33.06 -4.82 3.80
N LEU A 96 -33.48 -6.07 3.79
CA LEU A 96 -34.62 -6.51 4.59
C LEU A 96 -34.14 -6.78 6.03
N PRO A 97 -35.02 -6.70 7.04
CA PRO A 97 -34.68 -7.09 8.41
C PRO A 97 -34.26 -8.56 8.50
N ASN A 98 -33.32 -8.87 9.39
CA ASN A 98 -32.90 -10.24 9.67
C ASN A 98 -33.67 -10.81 10.86
N GLU A 99 -34.82 -11.42 10.58
CA GLU A 99 -35.66 -12.07 11.60
C GLU A 99 -35.09 -13.40 12.11
N ASN A 100 -33.94 -13.85 11.58
CA ASN A 100 -33.28 -15.06 12.04
C ASN A 100 -32.46 -14.81 13.30
N ASN A 101 -32.27 -15.86 14.09
CA ASN A 101 -31.39 -15.87 15.26
C ASN A 101 -29.92 -16.12 14.90
N SER A 102 -29.55 -16.00 13.62
CA SER A 102 -28.19 -16.15 13.13
C SER A 102 -27.81 -14.97 12.24
N ASP A 103 -26.56 -14.52 12.37
CA ASP A 103 -25.98 -13.55 11.44
C ASP A 103 -26.07 -14.10 10.01
N ARG A 104 -26.30 -13.21 9.04
CA ARG A 104 -26.29 -13.55 7.62
C ARG A 104 -25.32 -12.67 6.87
N THR A 105 -24.62 -13.26 5.90
CA THR A 105 -23.56 -12.59 5.14
C THR A 105 -23.77 -12.77 3.65
N ALA A 106 -23.61 -11.69 2.89
CA ALA A 106 -23.56 -11.72 1.43
C ALA A 106 -22.37 -10.90 0.91
N LEU A 107 -21.90 -11.26 -0.27
CA LEU A 107 -20.85 -10.58 -1.01
C LEU A 107 -21.47 -9.82 -2.19
N ILE A 108 -21.08 -8.57 -2.36
CA ILE A 108 -21.36 -7.76 -3.55
C ILE A 108 -20.06 -7.71 -4.34
N THR A 109 -20.06 -8.24 -5.56
CA THR A 109 -18.93 -8.14 -6.49
C THR A 109 -19.23 -7.05 -7.51
N ILE A 110 -18.36 -6.05 -7.60
CA ILE A 110 -18.42 -4.97 -8.59
C ILE A 110 -17.33 -5.23 -9.62
N THR A 111 -17.73 -5.44 -10.87
CA THR A 111 -16.82 -5.77 -11.97
C THR A 111 -16.75 -4.61 -12.95
N CYS A 112 -15.54 -4.16 -13.27
CA CYS A 112 -15.26 -3.20 -14.35
C CYS A 112 -14.14 -3.76 -15.24
N GLY A 113 -14.49 -4.18 -16.45
CA GLY A 113 -13.54 -4.81 -17.37
C GLY A 113 -12.96 -6.11 -16.82
N LYS A 114 -11.66 -6.08 -16.46
CA LYS A 114 -10.92 -7.24 -15.91
C LYS A 114 -10.79 -7.20 -14.39
N ASP A 115 -11.18 -6.09 -13.77
CA ASP A 115 -10.98 -5.85 -12.35
C ASP A 115 -12.28 -6.08 -11.60
N GLU A 116 -12.14 -6.65 -10.40
CA GLU A 116 -13.25 -6.97 -9.52
C GLU A 116 -12.94 -6.48 -8.11
N VAL A 117 -13.95 -5.90 -7.47
CA VAL A 117 -13.93 -5.53 -6.07
C VAL A 117 -15.05 -6.26 -5.37
N GLN A 118 -14.77 -6.82 -4.19
CA GLN A 118 -15.78 -7.48 -3.38
C GLN A 118 -16.02 -6.70 -2.10
N ALA A 119 -17.28 -6.41 -1.83
CA ALA A 119 -17.75 -5.89 -0.55
C ALA A 119 -18.50 -6.99 0.21
N ARG A 120 -18.20 -7.15 1.50
CA ARG A 120 -18.86 -8.09 2.39
C ARG A 120 -19.86 -7.36 3.29
N ILE A 121 -21.12 -7.77 3.21
CA ILE A 121 -22.21 -7.23 4.02
C ILE A 121 -22.65 -8.29 5.02
N THR A 122 -22.54 -7.98 6.31
CA THR A 122 -22.96 -8.84 7.43
C THR A 122 -24.12 -8.18 8.16
N GLN A 123 -25.27 -8.85 8.23
CA GLN A 123 -26.41 -8.39 9.01
C GLN A 123 -26.60 -9.28 10.24
N LYS A 124 -26.64 -8.65 11.42
CA LYS A 124 -26.74 -9.32 12.71
C LYS A 124 -28.08 -10.04 12.90
N ALA A 125 -28.10 -11.07 13.74
CA ALA A 125 -29.31 -11.76 14.19
C ALA A 125 -30.27 -10.84 14.99
N THR A 126 -31.58 -11.12 14.95
CA THR A 126 -32.55 -10.45 15.85
C THR A 126 -32.37 -10.94 17.29
N ASP A 127 -32.36 -10.01 18.24
CA ASP A 127 -32.28 -10.26 19.68
C ASP A 127 -33.67 -10.63 20.25
N ASP A 128 -34.23 -11.78 19.90
CA ASP A 128 -35.49 -12.21 20.52
C ASP A 128 -35.28 -12.60 21.99
N SER A 129 -35.46 -11.63 22.88
CA SER A 129 -35.62 -11.85 24.31
C SER A 129 -36.96 -12.53 24.59
N GLY A 130 -36.98 -13.87 24.58
CA GLY A 130 -38.19 -14.68 24.77
C GLY A 130 -38.01 -15.99 25.57
N ASN A 131 -37.76 -15.90 26.89
CA ASN A 131 -38.09 -16.86 27.96
C ASN A 131 -38.07 -18.41 27.71
N GLY A 132 -37.06 -19.08 28.30
CA GLY A 132 -37.05 -20.50 28.72
C GLY A 132 -36.62 -21.49 27.62
N THR A 133 -35.75 -22.46 27.82
CA THR A 133 -35.27 -23.21 28.99
C THR A 133 -33.82 -23.61 28.75
N GLY A 134 -33.00 -23.66 29.80
CA GLY A 134 -31.57 -23.94 29.68
C GLY A 134 -31.26 -25.18 28.87
N ASP A 135 -30.51 -24.98 27.80
CA ASP A 135 -29.40 -25.85 27.45
C ASP A 135 -28.14 -25.03 27.77
N GLU A 136 -27.19 -25.69 28.43
CA GLU A 136 -25.85 -25.15 28.63
C GLU A 136 -25.23 -25.12 27.22
N ASP A 137 -25.41 -24.02 26.49
CA ASP A 137 -24.74 -23.79 25.22
C ASP A 137 -23.24 -23.81 25.54
N GLU A 138 -22.58 -24.91 25.16
CA GLU A 138 -21.13 -25.05 25.24
C GLU A 138 -20.53 -23.82 24.59
N ASP A 139 -19.75 -23.05 25.36
CA ASP A 139 -19.11 -21.80 24.95
C ASP A 139 -18.51 -21.97 23.54
N GLU A 140 -19.21 -21.50 22.49
CA GLU A 140 -18.69 -21.61 21.13
C GLU A 140 -17.42 -20.77 21.05
N ASP A 141 -16.32 -21.44 20.74
CA ASP A 141 -15.02 -20.83 20.52
C ASP A 141 -15.14 -19.66 19.54
N SER A 142 -15.10 -18.45 20.06
CA SER A 142 -15.24 -17.20 19.34
C SER A 142 -14.04 -16.29 19.59
N LEU A 143 -13.57 -15.67 18.52
CA LEU A 143 -12.50 -14.68 18.50
C LEU A 143 -12.91 -13.53 17.58
N ILE A 144 -13.19 -12.35 18.17
CA ILE A 144 -13.80 -11.22 17.47
C ILE A 144 -12.90 -10.00 17.63
N PHE A 145 -12.35 -9.51 16.52
CA PHE A 145 -11.62 -8.25 16.50
C PHE A 145 -12.59 -7.08 16.45
N ALA A 146 -12.14 -5.91 16.90
CA ALA A 146 -12.90 -4.66 16.81
C ALA A 146 -13.35 -4.40 15.36
N ASP A 147 -14.54 -3.83 15.20
CA ASP A 147 -15.09 -3.58 13.88
C ASP A 147 -14.18 -2.64 13.06
N GLY A 148 -14.03 -2.95 11.78
CA GLY A 148 -13.09 -2.25 10.89
C GLY A 148 -11.61 -2.60 11.06
N THR A 149 -11.23 -3.57 11.91
CA THR A 149 -9.83 -4.02 12.00
C THR A 149 -9.38 -4.68 10.69
N PRO A 150 -8.39 -4.12 9.97
CA PRO A 150 -7.95 -4.67 8.69
C PRO A 150 -7.15 -5.96 8.88
N GLN A 151 -7.55 -7.03 8.20
CA GLN A 151 -6.82 -8.31 8.21
C GLN A 151 -5.57 -8.30 7.33
N ALA A 152 -5.37 -7.25 6.54
CA ALA A 152 -4.13 -7.02 5.79
C ALA A 152 -3.70 -5.58 5.98
N LEU A 153 -2.45 -5.38 6.39
CA LEU A 153 -1.89 -4.05 6.63
C LEU A 153 -0.57 -3.89 5.91
N THR A 154 -0.40 -2.73 5.28
CA THR A 154 0.86 -2.32 4.64
C THR A 154 1.49 -1.20 5.44
N LEU A 155 2.70 -1.43 5.95
CA LEU A 155 3.48 -0.46 6.70
C LEU A 155 4.63 0.13 5.86
N PRO A 156 5.04 1.37 6.12
CA PRO A 156 6.25 1.93 5.54
C PRO A 156 7.49 1.14 5.98
N ALA A 157 8.61 1.31 5.27
CA ALA A 157 9.88 0.67 5.60
C ALA A 157 10.32 0.96 7.05
N ALA A 158 10.01 2.14 7.59
CA ALA A 158 10.29 2.50 8.99
C ALA A 158 9.60 1.57 10.02
N GLY A 159 8.54 0.86 9.62
CA GLY A 159 7.72 0.07 10.54
C GLY A 159 6.82 0.94 11.40
N GLY A 160 6.53 0.49 12.61
CA GLY A 160 5.64 1.17 13.54
C GLY A 160 4.96 0.24 14.53
N GLU A 161 4.02 0.79 15.29
CA GLU A 161 3.18 0.05 16.23
C GLU A 161 1.73 0.04 15.75
N ILE A 162 1.05 -1.09 15.95
CA ILE A 162 -0.35 -1.30 15.61
C ILE A 162 -1.04 -1.86 16.84
N ASP A 163 -2.14 -1.24 17.26
CA ASP A 163 -2.97 -1.78 18.33
C ASP A 163 -4.13 -2.59 17.75
N LEU A 164 -4.25 -3.85 18.18
CA LEU A 164 -5.32 -4.76 17.84
C LEU A 164 -6.17 -5.01 19.08
N ALA A 165 -7.43 -4.62 19.03
CA ALA A 165 -8.41 -4.92 20.07
C ALA A 165 -9.28 -6.10 19.65
N PHE A 166 -9.49 -7.07 20.55
CA PHE A 166 -10.31 -8.24 20.28
C PHE A 166 -10.89 -8.85 21.56
N SER A 167 -11.98 -9.60 21.39
CA SER A 167 -12.62 -10.41 22.41
C SER A 167 -12.38 -11.89 22.11
N ALA A 168 -12.04 -12.67 23.14
CA ALA A 168 -11.92 -14.12 23.06
C ALA A 168 -12.87 -14.78 24.07
N SER A 169 -13.64 -15.76 23.61
CA SER A 169 -14.53 -16.58 24.45
C SER A 169 -13.77 -17.52 25.41
N GLY A 170 -12.53 -17.88 25.07
CA GLY A 170 -11.69 -18.83 25.79
C GLY A 170 -10.21 -18.43 25.78
N PRO A 171 -9.32 -19.30 26.29
CA PRO A 171 -7.88 -19.08 26.17
C PRO A 171 -7.47 -18.94 24.71
N TRP A 172 -6.73 -17.87 24.41
CA TRP A 172 -6.27 -17.57 23.06
C TRP A 172 -4.75 -17.58 22.97
N GLN A 173 -4.25 -17.81 21.77
CA GLN A 173 -2.83 -17.74 21.42
C GLN A 173 -2.65 -16.98 20.09
N ALA A 174 -1.50 -16.33 19.92
CA ALA A 174 -1.09 -15.67 18.69
C ALA A 174 0.27 -16.21 18.26
N GLU A 175 0.37 -16.65 17.01
CA GLU A 175 1.57 -17.20 16.41
C GLU A 175 1.96 -16.39 15.17
N ILE A 176 3.22 -15.98 15.10
CA ILE A 176 3.80 -15.33 13.92
C ILE A 176 4.39 -16.43 13.03
N THR A 177 4.38 -16.23 11.72
CA THR A 177 5.11 -17.08 10.77
C THR A 177 6.54 -17.40 11.25
N ASP A 178 6.96 -18.65 11.15
CA ASP A 178 8.27 -19.10 11.63
C ASP A 178 9.43 -18.31 10.98
N GLY A 179 10.45 -18.00 11.78
CA GLY A 179 11.62 -17.21 11.36
C GLY A 179 11.39 -15.69 11.24
N VAL A 180 10.24 -15.16 11.65
CA VAL A 180 9.96 -13.71 11.67
C VAL A 180 10.38 -13.11 13.01
N GLU A 181 11.53 -12.43 13.03
CA GLU A 181 12.05 -11.74 14.22
C GLU A 181 11.75 -10.22 14.23
N TRP A 182 11.27 -9.68 13.11
CA TRP A 182 11.02 -8.24 12.92
C TRP A 182 9.62 -7.79 13.37
N ILE A 183 8.78 -8.71 13.82
CA ILE A 183 7.49 -8.45 14.46
C ILE A 183 7.56 -8.91 15.91
N VAL A 184 7.12 -8.07 16.84
CA VAL A 184 7.01 -8.38 18.27
C VAL A 184 5.58 -8.12 18.74
N LEU A 185 4.98 -9.10 19.41
CA LEU A 185 3.66 -8.97 20.03
C LEU A 185 3.86 -8.62 21.51
N SER A 186 3.08 -7.67 22.05
CA SER A 186 3.11 -7.37 23.49
C SER A 186 2.64 -8.55 24.35
N GLN A 187 1.82 -9.43 23.78
CA GLN A 187 1.38 -10.70 24.38
C GLN A 187 1.14 -11.74 23.27
N ALA A 188 1.51 -13.00 23.50
CA ALA A 188 1.30 -14.09 22.55
C ALA A 188 0.20 -15.08 22.99
N ALA A 189 -0.38 -14.87 24.18
CA ALA A 189 -1.47 -15.66 24.70
C ALA A 189 -2.22 -14.91 25.81
N GLY A 190 -3.44 -15.31 26.10
CA GLY A 190 -4.26 -14.79 27.19
C GLY A 190 -5.47 -15.68 27.47
N GLU A 191 -6.20 -15.37 28.53
CA GLU A 191 -7.43 -16.06 28.91
C GLU A 191 -8.65 -15.44 28.21
N ALA A 192 -9.85 -15.97 28.45
CA ALA A 192 -11.10 -15.39 27.96
C ALA A 192 -11.27 -13.92 28.38
N GLY A 193 -11.90 -13.11 27.51
CA GLY A 193 -12.25 -11.71 27.75
C GLY A 193 -11.76 -10.76 26.64
N GLU A 194 -11.82 -9.47 26.95
CA GLU A 194 -11.35 -8.39 26.07
C GLU A 194 -9.84 -8.19 26.21
N HIS A 195 -9.16 -8.04 25.07
CA HIS A 195 -7.72 -7.86 24.97
C HIS A 195 -7.38 -6.69 24.06
N SER A 196 -6.28 -6.03 24.40
CA SER A 196 -5.60 -5.06 23.53
C SER A 196 -4.15 -5.51 23.38
N LEU A 197 -3.77 -5.79 22.13
CA LEU A 197 -2.45 -6.24 21.76
C LEU A 197 -1.75 -5.17 20.93
N THR A 198 -0.52 -4.84 21.28
CA THR A 198 0.33 -4.00 20.44
C THR A 198 1.25 -4.90 19.62
N VAL A 199 1.23 -4.72 18.30
CA VAL A 199 2.14 -5.33 17.33
C VAL A 199 3.19 -4.30 16.95
N THR A 200 4.44 -4.55 17.33
CA THR A 200 5.58 -3.70 16.97
C THR A 200 6.29 -4.29 15.76
N VAL A 201 6.45 -3.49 14.71
CA VAL A 201 7.12 -3.85 13.46
C VAL A 201 8.41 -3.06 13.35
N ALA A 202 9.55 -3.75 13.36
CA ALA A 202 10.87 -3.13 13.23
C ALA A 202 11.12 -2.61 11.80
N GLU A 203 12.06 -1.68 11.64
CA GLU A 203 12.45 -1.13 10.33
C GLU A 203 12.90 -2.23 9.36
N ASN A 204 12.46 -2.14 8.11
CA ASN A 204 12.99 -2.89 6.98
C ASN A 204 14.04 -2.04 6.28
N ALA A 205 15.33 -2.37 6.49
CA ALA A 205 16.48 -1.73 5.85
C ALA A 205 16.86 -2.36 4.48
N ALA A 206 16.10 -3.37 4.03
CA ALA A 206 16.36 -4.03 2.76
C ALA A 206 15.62 -3.33 1.61
N PRO A 207 16.22 -3.28 0.40
CA PRO A 207 15.56 -2.78 -0.82
C PRO A 207 14.53 -3.77 -1.39
N VAL A 208 13.98 -4.63 -0.54
CA VAL A 208 13.01 -5.65 -0.89
C VAL A 208 11.91 -5.64 0.17
N GLN A 209 10.66 -5.64 -0.30
CA GLN A 209 9.48 -5.74 0.54
C GLN A 209 9.47 -7.08 1.28
N ARG A 210 8.99 -7.10 2.53
CA ARG A 210 8.82 -8.32 3.32
C ARG A 210 7.40 -8.44 3.84
N ALA A 211 6.96 -9.66 4.11
CA ALA A 211 5.64 -9.93 4.66
C ALA A 211 5.69 -11.08 5.66
N ALA A 212 4.74 -11.08 6.60
CA ALA A 212 4.56 -12.12 7.60
C ALA A 212 3.08 -12.18 8.01
N GLU A 213 2.65 -13.36 8.47
CA GLU A 213 1.31 -13.57 9.00
C GLU A 213 1.34 -13.71 10.52
N ILE A 214 0.31 -13.19 11.18
CA ILE A 214 0.03 -13.39 12.61
C ILE A 214 -1.32 -14.11 12.70
N THR A 215 -1.32 -15.34 13.21
CA THR A 215 -2.53 -16.13 13.39
C THR A 215 -2.93 -16.16 14.85
N PHE A 216 -4.14 -15.73 15.14
CA PHE A 216 -4.76 -15.81 16.46
C PHE A 216 -5.69 -17.01 16.50
N THR A 217 -5.70 -17.73 17.61
CA THR A 217 -6.54 -18.92 17.79
C THR A 217 -7.19 -18.89 19.16
N CYS A 218 -8.50 -19.13 19.21
CA CYS A 218 -9.28 -19.40 20.41
C CYS A 218 -10.04 -20.70 20.14
N GLY A 219 -9.59 -21.81 20.73
CA GLY A 219 -10.09 -23.16 20.43
C GLY A 219 -10.16 -23.46 18.93
N THR A 220 -11.35 -23.61 18.37
CA THR A 220 -11.57 -23.87 16.92
C THR A 220 -11.63 -22.60 16.04
N SER A 221 -11.79 -21.41 16.63
CA SER A 221 -11.77 -20.15 15.90
C SER A 221 -10.34 -19.69 15.62
N ALA A 222 -10.07 -19.30 14.38
CA ALA A 222 -8.78 -18.73 13.98
C ALA A 222 -8.95 -17.50 13.08
N VAL A 223 -8.14 -16.47 13.32
CA VAL A 223 -8.10 -15.24 12.52
C VAL A 223 -6.65 -14.92 12.18
N THR A 224 -6.35 -14.69 10.90
CA THR A 224 -5.00 -14.40 10.42
C THR A 224 -4.90 -12.98 9.91
N PHE A 225 -3.83 -12.29 10.29
CA PHE A 225 -3.46 -10.96 9.82
C PHE A 225 -2.22 -11.03 8.95
N LEU A 226 -2.27 -10.45 7.75
CA LEU A 226 -1.13 -10.29 6.86
C LEU A 226 -0.49 -8.92 7.10
N ILE A 227 0.76 -8.92 7.59
CA ILE A 227 1.58 -7.72 7.69
C ILE A 227 2.52 -7.68 6.48
N THR A 228 2.37 -6.64 5.67
CA THR A 228 3.27 -6.31 4.59
C THR A 228 4.08 -5.07 4.97
N GLN A 229 5.38 -5.10 4.79
CA GLN A 229 6.26 -3.96 5.05
C GLN A 229 7.06 -3.59 3.80
N GLN A 230 6.96 -2.31 3.41
CA GLN A 230 7.61 -1.78 2.22
C GLN A 230 9.14 -1.91 2.28
N ALA A 231 9.76 -1.94 1.09
CA ALA A 231 11.21 -1.86 0.94
C ALA A 231 11.74 -0.48 1.37
N THR A 232 12.99 -0.42 1.84
CA THR A 232 13.69 0.85 1.98
C THR A 232 13.85 1.50 0.61
N GLU A 233 13.57 2.79 0.53
CA GLU A 233 13.90 3.57 -0.65
C GLU A 233 15.43 3.71 -0.79
N THR A 234 15.93 3.55 -2.00
CA THR A 234 17.37 3.56 -2.29
C THR A 234 17.67 4.49 -3.45
N ILE A 235 18.86 5.09 -3.38
CA ILE A 235 19.47 5.81 -4.50
C ILE A 235 20.81 5.16 -4.84
N THR A 236 20.97 4.74 -6.08
CA THR A 236 22.11 3.93 -6.53
C THR A 236 22.74 4.55 -7.77
N PHE A 237 24.07 4.64 -7.76
CA PHE A 237 24.87 5.05 -8.91
C PHE A 237 25.52 3.82 -9.54
N PRO A 238 25.80 3.82 -10.86
CA PRO A 238 26.51 2.72 -11.51
C PRO A 238 27.80 2.35 -10.79
N ASP A 239 28.10 1.05 -10.74
CA ASP A 239 29.31 0.54 -10.10
C ASP A 239 30.57 1.24 -10.65
N GLY A 240 31.42 1.71 -9.74
CA GLY A 240 32.66 2.41 -10.08
C GLY A 240 32.49 3.91 -10.37
N THR A 241 31.28 4.47 -10.23
CA THR A 241 31.09 5.93 -10.30
C THR A 241 31.92 6.63 -9.22
N PRO A 242 32.87 7.52 -9.60
CA PRO A 242 33.72 8.19 -8.62
C PRO A 242 32.94 9.25 -7.85
N GLN A 243 32.86 9.10 -6.53
CA GLN A 243 32.24 10.07 -5.62
C GLN A 243 33.16 11.26 -5.29
N THR A 244 34.42 11.23 -5.73
CA THR A 244 35.32 12.39 -5.63
C THR A 244 35.72 12.81 -7.03
N LEU A 245 35.31 14.01 -7.43
CA LEU A 245 35.53 14.55 -8.76
C LEU A 245 36.46 15.75 -8.68
N THR A 246 37.48 15.77 -9.53
CA THR A 246 38.40 16.91 -9.64
C THR A 246 38.28 17.53 -11.02
N LEU A 247 37.93 18.82 -11.07
CA LEU A 247 37.80 19.59 -12.30
C LEU A 247 38.94 20.60 -12.46
N PRO A 248 39.33 20.92 -13.71
CA PRO A 248 40.23 22.03 -13.97
C PRO A 248 39.61 23.36 -13.55
N ALA A 249 40.44 24.40 -13.45
CA ALA A 249 39.98 25.75 -13.13
C ALA A 249 38.90 26.26 -14.10
N ALA A 250 38.95 25.86 -15.38
CA ALA A 250 37.93 26.20 -16.38
C ALA A 250 36.52 25.68 -16.04
N GLY A 251 36.40 24.69 -15.15
CA GLY A 251 35.13 24.04 -14.85
C GLY A 251 34.72 23.06 -15.94
N GLY A 252 33.42 22.88 -16.12
CA GLY A 252 32.85 21.96 -17.09
C GLY A 252 31.52 21.36 -16.65
N GLU A 253 31.03 20.40 -17.43
CA GLU A 253 29.81 19.66 -17.14
C GLU A 253 30.16 18.21 -16.80
N ILE A 254 29.41 17.64 -15.84
CA ILE A 254 29.48 16.24 -15.45
C ILE A 254 28.07 15.69 -15.50
N ASP A 255 27.88 14.59 -16.22
CA ASP A 255 26.62 13.85 -16.18
C ASP A 255 26.71 12.72 -15.15
N LEU A 256 25.77 12.73 -14.20
CA LEU A 256 25.61 11.71 -13.17
C LEU A 256 24.34 10.91 -13.47
N ALA A 257 24.53 9.66 -13.88
CA ALA A 257 23.44 8.70 -14.01
C ALA A 257 23.19 8.00 -12.68
N PHE A 258 21.93 7.84 -12.28
CA PHE A 258 21.54 7.13 -11.07
C PHE A 258 20.11 6.59 -11.17
N SER A 259 19.80 5.63 -10.31
CA SER A 259 18.47 5.07 -10.12
C SER A 259 17.97 5.42 -8.71
N ALA A 260 16.74 5.90 -8.60
CA ALA A 260 16.06 6.15 -7.33
C ALA A 260 14.80 5.29 -7.25
N SER A 261 14.60 4.56 -6.15
CA SER A 261 13.40 3.72 -6.00
C SER A 261 12.18 4.48 -5.44
N GLY A 262 12.36 5.75 -5.07
CA GLY A 262 11.33 6.66 -4.56
C GLY A 262 11.64 8.10 -4.99
N PRO A 263 10.89 9.10 -4.51
CA PRO A 263 11.22 10.50 -4.71
C PRO A 263 12.64 10.80 -4.20
N TRP A 264 13.39 11.57 -4.96
CA TRP A 264 14.77 11.92 -4.63
C TRP A 264 14.99 13.43 -4.64
N GLN A 265 16.00 13.87 -3.89
CA GLN A 265 16.47 15.25 -3.85
C GLN A 265 18.00 15.30 -3.96
N ALA A 266 18.52 16.41 -4.48
CA ALA A 266 19.95 16.70 -4.53
C ALA A 266 20.22 18.09 -3.98
N GLU A 267 21.06 18.17 -2.96
CA GLU A 267 21.42 19.40 -2.27
C GLU A 267 22.92 19.68 -2.43
N ILE A 268 23.25 20.92 -2.77
CA ILE A 268 24.64 21.41 -2.77
C ILE A 268 24.93 22.03 -1.40
N THR A 269 26.17 21.94 -0.92
CA THR A 269 26.62 22.68 0.26
C THR A 269 26.18 24.15 0.23
N ASP A 270 25.63 24.64 1.35
CA ASP A 270 25.15 26.03 1.49
C ASP A 270 26.18 27.07 1.05
N GLY A 271 25.72 28.06 0.29
CA GLY A 271 26.55 29.19 -0.18
C GLY A 271 27.41 28.89 -1.42
N VAL A 272 27.25 27.72 -2.04
CA VAL A 272 27.93 27.37 -3.29
C VAL A 272 27.08 27.80 -4.49
N GLU A 273 27.47 28.91 -5.13
CA GLU A 273 26.80 29.43 -6.34
C GLU A 273 27.49 29.03 -7.64
N TRP A 274 28.69 28.44 -7.56
CA TRP A 274 29.50 28.07 -8.73
C TRP A 274 29.21 26.67 -9.28
N ILE A 275 28.28 25.94 -8.65
CA ILE A 275 27.73 24.68 -9.14
C ILE A 275 26.24 24.87 -9.41
N VAL A 276 25.76 24.39 -10.55
CA VAL A 276 24.34 24.36 -10.91
C VAL A 276 23.95 22.94 -11.29
N LEU A 277 22.86 22.44 -10.71
CA LEU A 277 22.27 21.16 -11.09
C LEU A 277 21.17 21.39 -12.13
N SER A 278 21.06 20.52 -13.13
CA SER A 278 19.95 20.56 -14.08
C SER A 278 18.58 20.33 -13.42
N GLN A 279 18.56 19.62 -12.29
CA GLN A 279 17.39 19.32 -11.46
C GLN A 279 17.85 19.08 -10.02
N ALA A 280 17.05 19.50 -9.03
CA ALA A 280 17.34 19.29 -7.61
C ALA A 280 16.42 18.26 -6.94
N ALA A 281 15.42 17.75 -7.67
CA ALA A 281 14.51 16.72 -7.19
C ALA A 281 13.87 15.99 -8.37
N GLY A 282 13.30 14.81 -8.11
CA GLY A 282 12.52 14.03 -9.07
C GLY A 282 11.82 12.85 -8.41
N GLU A 283 10.98 12.17 -9.19
CA GLU A 283 10.26 10.96 -8.75
C GLU A 283 11.13 9.70 -8.92
N ALA A 284 10.62 8.54 -8.53
CA ALA A 284 11.29 7.25 -8.74
C ALA A 284 11.62 6.99 -10.22
N GLY A 285 12.72 6.27 -10.46
CA GLY A 285 13.16 5.83 -11.79
C GLY A 285 14.64 6.07 -12.06
N GLU A 286 15.00 5.91 -13.33
CA GLU A 286 16.34 6.21 -13.86
C GLU A 286 16.46 7.69 -14.21
N HIS A 287 17.54 8.31 -13.77
CA HIS A 287 17.81 9.73 -13.95
C HIS A 287 19.21 9.97 -14.51
N SER A 288 19.35 11.08 -15.24
CA SER A 288 20.64 11.64 -15.66
C SER A 288 20.65 13.12 -15.30
N LEU A 289 21.45 13.48 -14.30
CA LEU A 289 21.59 14.85 -13.83
C LEU A 289 22.89 15.45 -14.35
N THR A 290 22.81 16.63 -14.96
CA THR A 290 24.00 17.39 -15.38
C THR A 290 24.39 18.38 -14.29
N VAL A 291 25.63 18.29 -13.83
CA VAL A 291 26.28 19.20 -12.88
C VAL A 291 27.15 20.16 -13.68
N THR A 292 26.78 21.43 -13.71
CA THR A 292 27.56 22.50 -14.36
C THR A 292 28.43 23.20 -13.32
N VAL A 293 29.73 23.19 -13.53
CA VAL A 293 30.74 23.82 -12.67
C VAL A 293 31.32 25.04 -13.38
N ALA A 294 31.10 26.23 -12.84
CA ALA A 294 31.62 27.48 -13.37
C ALA A 294 33.15 27.60 -13.20
N GLU A 295 33.80 28.45 -13.99
CA GLU A 295 35.24 28.72 -13.89
C GLU A 295 35.66 29.23 -12.50
N ASN A 296 36.80 28.77 -12.01
CA ASN A 296 37.49 29.29 -10.83
C ASN A 296 38.65 30.22 -11.24
N ALA A 297 38.39 31.53 -11.22
CA ALA A 297 39.41 32.54 -11.50
C ALA A 297 40.35 32.82 -10.30
N ALA A 298 40.12 32.19 -9.14
CA ALA A 298 40.93 32.42 -7.95
C ALA A 298 42.23 31.59 -8.00
N PRO A 299 43.35 32.11 -7.43
CA PRO A 299 44.61 31.37 -7.32
C PRO A 299 44.59 30.31 -6.20
N VAL A 300 43.40 29.90 -5.75
CA VAL A 300 43.18 28.94 -4.68
C VAL A 300 42.12 27.96 -5.15
N GLN A 301 42.34 26.67 -4.86
CA GLN A 301 41.34 25.64 -5.12
C GLN A 301 40.08 25.85 -4.28
N ARG A 302 38.93 25.41 -4.78
CA ARG A 302 37.66 25.41 -4.04
C ARG A 302 37.01 24.04 -4.08
N ALA A 303 36.18 23.75 -3.09
CA ALA A 303 35.47 22.48 -3.00
C ALA A 303 34.04 22.68 -2.51
N ALA A 304 33.17 21.74 -2.87
CA ALA A 304 31.78 21.67 -2.47
C ALA A 304 31.32 20.20 -2.47
N GLU A 305 30.22 19.91 -1.81
CA GLU A 305 29.58 18.60 -1.81
C GLU A 305 28.20 18.68 -2.43
N ILE A 306 27.79 17.60 -3.09
CA ILE A 306 26.42 17.39 -3.59
C ILE A 306 25.91 16.11 -2.93
N THR A 307 24.85 16.21 -2.14
CA THR A 307 24.24 15.06 -1.46
C THR A 307 22.93 14.72 -2.12
N PHE A 308 22.83 13.49 -2.61
CA PHE A 308 21.63 12.90 -3.18
C PHE A 308 20.92 12.06 -2.13
N THR A 309 19.62 12.24 -1.96
CA THR A 309 18.79 11.53 -0.97
C THR A 309 17.59 10.87 -1.63
N CYS A 310 17.22 9.69 -1.15
CA CYS A 310 15.97 9.00 -1.48
C CYS A 310 15.54 8.20 -0.25
N GLY A 311 14.42 8.56 0.37
CA GLY A 311 14.06 8.12 1.72
C GLY A 311 15.19 8.40 2.72
N ILE A 312 15.70 7.34 3.35
CA ILE A 312 16.84 7.40 4.28
C ILE A 312 18.20 7.15 3.61
N SER A 313 18.21 6.74 2.34
CA SER A 313 19.44 6.49 1.59
C SER A 313 20.05 7.81 1.15
N ALA A 314 21.36 7.97 1.36
CA ALA A 314 22.09 9.17 0.96
C ALA A 314 23.43 8.82 0.30
N VAL A 315 23.77 9.53 -0.78
CA VAL A 315 25.07 9.43 -1.47
C VAL A 315 25.63 10.82 -1.70
N THR A 316 26.87 11.06 -1.27
CA THR A 316 27.51 12.36 -1.38
C THR A 316 28.66 12.33 -2.39
N PHE A 317 28.70 13.33 -3.27
CA PHE A 317 29.79 13.60 -4.20
C PHE A 317 30.60 14.80 -3.73
N SER A 318 31.90 14.64 -3.56
CA SER A 318 32.83 15.74 -3.28
C SER A 318 33.41 16.28 -4.59
N ILE A 319 33.15 17.55 -4.87
CA ILE A 319 33.66 18.27 -6.05
C ILE A 319 34.82 19.14 -5.61
N THR A 320 36.00 18.93 -6.20
CA THR A 320 37.17 19.79 -6.04
C THR A 320 37.49 20.47 -7.37
N GLN A 321 37.65 21.79 -7.36
CA GLN A 321 38.04 22.56 -8.53
C GLN A 321 39.39 23.21 -8.31
N GLN A 322 40.30 23.02 -9.27
CA GLN A 322 41.66 23.56 -9.22
C GLN A 322 41.68 25.10 -9.22
N ALA A 323 42.78 25.66 -8.71
CA ALA A 323 43.08 27.09 -8.81
C ALA A 323 43.37 27.50 -10.27
N ALA A 324 43.13 28.76 -10.62
CA ALA A 324 43.60 29.33 -11.87
C ALA A 324 45.14 29.27 -11.94
N GLU A 325 45.68 28.85 -13.09
CA GLU A 325 47.11 29.00 -13.38
C GLU A 325 47.41 30.49 -13.62
N ILE A 326 48.40 31.03 -12.92
CA ILE A 326 48.82 32.44 -12.94
C ILE A 326 49.96 32.63 -13.94
#